data_AF-A0A2V8J1Z7-F1
#
_entry.id   AF-A0A2V8J1Z7-F1
#
_cell.length_a   1.000
_cell.length_b   1.000
_cell.length_c   1.000
_cell.angle_alpha   90.00
_cell.angle_beta   90.00
_cell.angle_gamma   90.00
#
_symmetry.space_group_name_H-M   'P 1'
#
loop_
_entity.id
_entity.type
_entity.pdbx_description
1 polymer ?
#
loop_
_entity_poly.entity_id
_entity_poly.type
_entity_poly.pdbx_seq_one_letter_code
_entity_poly.pdbx_strand_id
1 'polypeptide(L)' 'MPHNGQVNEKFGVYKSLCCGAEIVITKGAIFPKCPDHPQYTTTWKLLPEEDMTDVSNKKKSDSKPAA' A
#
# COMPACT_ATOMS: atom_id res chain seq x y z
N MET A 1 10.72 -6.13 3.32
CA MET A 1 9.71 -5.40 2.50
C MET A 1 10.42 -4.84 1.28
N PRO A 2 9.91 -5.05 0.06
CA PRO A 2 10.55 -4.57 -1.17
C PRO A 2 10.52 -3.04 -1.31
N HIS A 3 11.48 -2.50 -2.06
CA HIS A 3 11.67 -1.07 -2.32
C HIS A 3 11.50 -0.80 -3.81
N ASN A 4 11.20 0.45 -4.17
CA ASN A 4 11.10 0.86 -5.57
C ASN A 4 12.36 0.47 -6.36
N GLY A 5 12.19 -0.02 -7.59
CA GLY A 5 13.27 -0.51 -8.44
C GLY A 5 13.60 -2.00 -8.28
N GLN A 6 13.10 -2.68 -7.24
CA GLN A 6 13.24 -4.15 -7.14
C GLN A 6 12.20 -4.86 -8.01
N VAL A 7 12.53 -6.09 -8.45
CA VAL A 7 11.58 -6.95 -9.17
C VAL A 7 10.66 -7.64 -8.16
N ASN A 8 9.37 -7.62 -8.45
CA ASN A 8 8.35 -8.30 -7.67
C ASN A 8 8.28 -9.79 -8.04
N GLU A 9 8.40 -10.67 -7.05
CA GLU A 9 8.35 -12.12 -7.29
C GLU A 9 6.94 -12.70 -7.18
N LYS A 10 5.97 -11.94 -6.63
CA LYS A 10 4.62 -12.41 -6.31
C LYS A 10 3.54 -11.45 -6.76
N PHE A 11 2.54 -11.93 -7.49
CA PHE A 11 1.34 -11.15 -7.77
C PHE A 11 0.62 -10.78 -6.46
N GLY A 12 0.18 -9.52 -6.32
CA GLY A 12 -0.63 -9.11 -5.18
C GLY A 12 -0.81 -7.60 -5.05
N VAL A 13 -1.57 -7.20 -4.03
CA VAL A 13 -1.77 -5.79 -3.66
C VAL A 13 -0.70 -5.38 -2.66
N TYR A 14 0.00 -4.30 -2.98
CA TYR A 14 1.04 -3.74 -2.15
C TYR A 14 0.63 -2.38 -1.63
N LYS A 15 0.86 -2.15 -0.33
CA LYS A 15 0.63 -0.87 0.34
C LYS A 15 1.96 -0.16 0.58
N SER A 16 2.04 1.10 0.20
CA SER A 16 3.20 1.94 0.49
C SER A 16 3.28 2.26 1.97
N LEU A 17 4.47 2.24 2.54
CA LEU A 17 4.67 2.60 3.95
C LEU A 17 4.69 4.11 4.18
N CYS A 18 4.92 4.92 3.15
CA CYS A 18 5.02 6.37 3.29
C CYS A 18 3.65 7.04 3.50
N CYS A 19 2.64 6.69 2.71
CA CYS A 19 1.31 7.31 2.79
C CYS A 19 0.15 6.30 2.78
N GLY A 20 0.44 5.01 2.67
CA GLY A 20 -0.59 3.99 2.63
C GLY A 20 -1.27 3.82 1.27
N ALA A 21 -0.74 4.42 0.19
CA ALA A 21 -1.24 4.18 -1.17
C ALA A 21 -1.13 2.69 -1.53
N GLU A 22 -2.12 2.16 -2.24
CA GLU A 22 -2.23 0.74 -2.60
C GLU A 22 -2.10 0.56 -4.11
N ILE A 23 -1.33 -0.43 -4.54
CA ILE A 23 -1.13 -0.74 -5.96
C ILE A 23 -1.17 -2.25 -6.19
N VAL A 24 -1.69 -2.66 -7.35
CA VAL A 24 -1.62 -4.04 -7.81
C VAL A 24 -0.33 -4.20 -8.61
N ILE A 25 0.52 -5.16 -8.22
CA ILE A 25 1.76 -5.44 -8.96
C ILE A 25 1.78 -6.91 -9.39
N THR A 26 2.05 -7.12 -10.67
CA THR A 26 2.20 -8.46 -11.24
C THR A 26 3.58 -9.06 -10.93
N LYS A 27 3.66 -10.38 -10.94
CA LYS A 27 4.95 -11.08 -10.85
C LYS A 27 5.85 -10.66 -12.03
N GLY A 28 7.11 -10.38 -11.74
CA GLY A 28 8.10 -9.90 -12.69
C GLY A 28 8.11 -8.39 -12.92
N ALA A 29 7.11 -7.66 -12.43
CA ALA A 29 7.08 -6.19 -12.56
C ALA A 29 8.03 -5.52 -11.55
N ILE A 30 8.49 -4.32 -11.88
CA ILE A 30 9.34 -3.52 -11.00
C ILE A 30 8.47 -2.71 -10.04
N PHE A 31 8.83 -2.67 -8.75
CA PHE A 31 8.17 -1.82 -7.78
C PHE A 31 8.30 -0.34 -8.19
N PRO A 32 7.19 0.37 -8.43
CA PRO A 32 7.25 1.78 -8.79
C PRO A 32 7.60 2.63 -7.56
N LYS A 33 7.89 3.91 -7.79
CA LYS A 33 7.88 4.88 -6.71
C LYS A 33 6.44 5.20 -6.31
N CYS A 34 6.26 5.65 -5.07
CA CYS A 34 4.97 6.15 -4.59
C CYS A 34 4.52 7.32 -5.47
N PRO A 35 3.27 7.31 -6.00
CA PRO A 35 2.76 8.38 -6.83
C PRO A 35 2.66 9.72 -6.08
N ASP A 36 2.32 9.69 -4.79
CA ASP A 36 2.25 10.89 -3.94
C ASP A 36 3.64 11.39 -3.48
N HIS A 37 4.63 10.50 -3.48
CA HIS A 37 5.97 10.77 -2.92
C HIS A 37 7.10 10.32 -3.87
N PRO A 38 7.17 10.84 -5.11
CA PRO A 38 8.11 10.37 -6.13
C PRO A 38 9.58 10.72 -5.82
N GLN A 39 9.80 11.67 -4.92
CA GLN A 39 11.14 12.12 -4.50
C GLN A 39 11.79 11.20 -3.47
N TYR A 40 11.02 10.34 -2.79
CA TYR A 40 11.53 9.48 -1.73
C TYR A 40 11.60 8.01 -2.15
N THR A 41 12.49 7.26 -1.50
CA THR A 41 12.50 5.80 -1.60
C THR A 41 11.19 5.26 -1.02
N THR A 42 10.48 4.47 -1.82
CA THR A 42 9.19 3.88 -1.43
C THR A 42 9.40 2.42 -1.07
N THR A 43 9.00 2.08 0.14
CA THR A 43 8.90 0.69 0.59
C THR A 43 7.47 0.21 0.47
N TRP A 44 7.30 -0.98 -0.10
CA TRP A 44 6.01 -1.61 -0.36
C TRP A 44 5.82 -2.83 0.55
N LYS A 45 4.65 -2.95 1.16
CA LYS A 45 4.25 -4.09 1.98
C LYS A 45 3.15 -4.87 1.26
N LEU A 46 3.39 -6.15 0.98
CA LEU A 46 2.34 -7.02 0.44
C LEU A 46 1.23 -7.15 1.49
N LEU A 47 -0.01 -6.88 1.08
CA LEU A 47 -1.18 -7.08 1.92
C LEU A 47 -1.61 -8.55 1.82
N PRO A 48 -1.97 -9.20 2.94
CA PRO A 48 -2.54 -10.54 2.92
C PRO A 48 -3.94 -10.49 2.31
N GLU A 49 -4.40 -11.63 1.79
CA GLU A 49 -5.64 -11.70 1.00
C GLU A 49 -6.90 -11.37 1.81
N GLU A 50 -6.84 -11.56 3.11
CA GLU A 50 -7.87 -11.17 4.09
C GLU A 50 -8.06 -9.65 4.21
N ASP A 51 -7.00 -8.86 4.06
CA ASP A 51 -7.03 -7.39 4.13
C ASP A 51 -7.55 -6.74 2.82
N MET A 52 -7.75 -7.52 1.74
CA MET A 52 -8.25 -6.99 0.46
C MET A 52 -9.75 -6.65 0.48
N THR A 53 -10.45 -6.92 1.59
CA THR A 53 -11.89 -6.64 1.76
C THR A 53 -12.21 -5.24 2.28
N ASP A 54 -11.20 -4.43 2.66
CA ASP A 54 -11.40 -3.12 3.30
C ASP A 54 -11.54 -1.93 2.32
N VAL A 55 -11.66 -2.16 1.01
CA VAL A 55 -11.87 -1.07 0.03
C VAL A 55 -13.20 -0.30 0.26
N SER A 56 -14.06 -0.74 1.19
CA SER A 56 -15.32 -0.07 1.54
C SER A 56 -15.31 0.82 2.80
N ASN A 57 -14.28 0.82 3.65
CA ASN A 57 -14.35 1.59 4.91
C ASN A 57 -13.62 2.94 4.85
N LYS A 58 -14.10 3.80 3.96
CA LYS A 58 -14.01 5.24 4.17
C LYS A 58 -14.88 5.61 5.38
N LYS A 59 -14.27 6.30 6.36
CA LYS A 59 -14.85 6.96 7.55
C LYS A 59 -15.22 6.05 8.73
N LYS A 60 -14.54 6.29 9.86
CA LYS A 60 -15.14 6.78 11.11
C LYS A 60 -14.04 7.42 11.97
N SER A 61 -13.88 8.74 11.84
CA SER A 61 -13.45 9.56 12.97
C SER A 61 -14.51 9.41 14.05
N ASP A 62 -14.22 8.65 15.10
CA ASP A 62 -15.03 8.72 16.31
C ASP A 62 -14.49 9.88 17.15
N SER A 63 -15.10 11.05 16.96
CA SER A 63 -15.00 12.15 17.89
C SER A 63 -15.79 11.76 19.14
N LYS A 64 -15.09 11.41 20.23
CA LYS A 64 -15.71 11.15 21.55
C LYS A 64 -16.61 12.34 21.95
N PRO A 65 -17.89 12.13 22.29
CA PRO A 65 -18.62 13.11 23.08
C PRO A 65 -18.27 12.92 24.56
N ALA A 66 -17.98 14.02 25.24
CA ALA A 66 -17.78 14.09 26.69
C ALA A 66 -19.13 13.94 27.42
N ALA A 67 -19.11 13.27 28.56
CA ALA A 67 -20.15 13.30 29.58
C ALA A 67 -19.49 13.57 30.94
#